data_AF-A0A2S9Y678-F1
#
_entry.id   AF-A0A2S9Y678-F1
#
_cell.length_a   1.000
_cell.length_b   1.000
_cell.length_c   1.000
_cell.angle_alpha   90.00
_cell.angle_beta   90.00
_cell.angle_gamma   90.00
#
_symmetry.space_group_name_H-M   'P 1'
#
loop_
_entity.id
_entity.type
_entity.pdbx_description
1 polymer ?
#
loop_
_entity_poly.entity_id
_entity_poly.type
_entity_poly.pdbx_seq_one_letter_code
_entity_poly.pdbx_strand_id
1 'polypeptide(L)'
;MRLDPIPVPAQLEVIDFHGIVTNSPRMLEFFELLRRAARSDASILIRGESGTGKELAAAAVHRLSRRRAAPFKAINCATLTPELAASELFGHVRGAFTGAIRERAGLFASANGGTVFLDEVAELSPDIQARLLRVLQERTFVPVGGTEPTQVNVRLLAATNKSLRDEVEHRRFREDLMYRIRVVPMFLPPLVEREGDIEALTWHFIKQFNARSEARERDTDDELPWRRLEAIAPDAHARLLAYQWPGNVRELRNVIEYAFAIGEGPVLEAHELPPELRGEPPPRATRAHQHSMSPEDDERARIIEALRIAGGLKSQAAELLGISRTTLWRKMREYKLDG
;
A
#
# COMPACT_ATOMS: atom_id res chain seq x y z
N MET A 1 24.93 -11.38 29.03
CA MET A 1 23.72 -11.58 29.84
C MET A 1 22.57 -11.73 28.86
N ARG A 2 21.94 -12.91 28.74
CA ARG A 2 20.75 -13.04 27.89
C ARG A 2 19.62 -12.30 28.60
N LEU A 3 19.03 -11.32 27.93
CA LEU A 3 17.84 -10.63 28.42
C LEU A 3 16.67 -11.62 28.39
N ASP A 4 15.79 -11.55 29.39
CA ASP A 4 14.62 -12.42 29.46
C ASP A 4 13.64 -12.13 28.32
N PRO A 5 12.94 -13.16 27.76
CA PRO A 5 11.89 -12.95 26.77
C PRO A 5 10.79 -12.01 27.27
N ILE A 6 10.29 -11.16 26.38
CA ILE A 6 9.23 -10.20 26.67
C ILE A 6 7.89 -10.95 26.58
N PRO A 7 7.16 -11.13 27.69
CA PRO A 7 5.92 -11.91 27.67
C PRO A 7 4.78 -11.16 26.99
N VAL A 8 3.80 -11.89 26.47
CA VAL A 8 2.54 -11.32 25.96
C VAL A 8 1.92 -10.48 27.08
N PRO A 9 1.62 -9.18 26.83
CA PRO A 9 1.08 -8.32 27.87
C PRO A 9 -0.34 -8.75 28.24
N ALA A 10 -0.61 -8.80 29.55
CA ALA A 10 -1.91 -9.16 30.11
C ALA A 10 -3.03 -8.27 29.56
N GLN A 11 -2.75 -6.97 29.42
CA GLN A 11 -3.65 -5.99 28.82
C GLN A 11 -2.88 -5.21 27.74
N LEU A 12 -3.51 -5.06 26.56
CA LEU A 12 -3.00 -4.19 25.52
C LEU A 12 -3.77 -2.87 25.60
N GLU A 13 -3.08 -1.78 25.87
CA GLU A 13 -3.66 -0.43 25.80
C GLU A 13 -3.77 -0.03 24.33
N VAL A 14 -4.82 -0.52 23.67
CA VAL A 14 -5.12 -0.19 22.28
C VAL A 14 -6.55 0.31 22.14
N ILE A 15 -6.72 1.27 21.26
CA ILE A 15 -8.02 1.80 20.86
C ILE A 15 -8.42 1.09 19.57
N ASP A 16 -9.59 0.47 19.58
CA ASP A 16 -10.26 0.01 18.36
C ASP A 16 -11.20 1.11 17.85
N PHE A 17 -10.87 1.64 16.68
CA PHE A 17 -11.74 2.52 15.93
C PHE A 17 -12.22 1.84 14.65
N HIS A 18 -13.36 1.16 14.75
CA HIS A 18 -14.01 0.48 13.63
C HIS A 18 -13.10 -0.53 12.90
N GLY A 19 -12.35 -1.31 13.66
CA GLY A 19 -11.37 -2.29 13.17
C GLY A 19 -9.97 -1.71 12.90
N ILE A 20 -9.76 -0.41 13.13
CA ILE A 20 -8.43 0.19 13.11
C ILE A 20 -7.91 0.19 14.55
N VAL A 21 -6.92 -0.64 14.81
CA VAL A 21 -6.26 -0.76 16.12
C VAL A 21 -5.05 0.16 16.17
N THR A 22 -4.93 0.94 17.24
CA THR A 22 -3.82 1.89 17.42
C THR A 22 -3.65 2.27 18.90
N ASN A 23 -2.45 2.68 19.30
CA ASN A 23 -2.17 3.44 20.51
C ASN A 23 -1.56 4.82 20.21
N SER A 24 -1.38 5.16 18.94
CA SER A 24 -0.72 6.39 18.50
C SER A 24 -1.62 7.63 18.64
N PRO A 25 -1.16 8.71 19.31
CA PRO A 25 -1.89 9.98 19.38
C PRO A 25 -2.22 10.57 18.00
N ARG A 26 -1.33 10.40 17.02
CA ARG A 26 -1.51 10.90 15.65
C ARG A 26 -2.69 10.21 14.94
N MET A 27 -2.92 8.94 15.24
CA MET A 27 -4.10 8.23 14.74
C MET A 27 -5.39 8.71 15.41
N LEU A 28 -5.35 9.11 16.68
CA LEU A 28 -6.51 9.69 17.36
C LEU A 28 -6.93 11.03 16.74
N GLU A 29 -5.97 11.87 16.38
CA GLU A 29 -6.22 13.09 15.61
C GLU A 29 -6.85 12.78 14.24
N PHE A 30 -6.33 11.76 13.55
CA PHE A 30 -6.90 11.30 12.29
C PHE A 30 -8.35 10.81 12.45
N PHE A 31 -8.67 10.10 13.53
CA PHE A 31 -10.03 9.65 13.82
C PHE A 31 -10.99 10.81 14.08
N GLU A 32 -10.55 11.87 14.76
CA GLU A 32 -11.34 13.09 14.93
C GLU A 32 -11.66 13.75 13.58
N LEU A 33 -10.68 13.79 12.66
CA LEU A 33 -10.92 14.29 11.30
C LEU A 33 -11.94 13.40 10.54
N LEU A 34 -11.82 12.07 10.62
CA LEU A 34 -12.80 11.15 10.02
C LEU A 34 -14.20 11.39 10.58
N ARG A 35 -14.34 11.53 11.92
CA ARG A 35 -15.63 11.80 12.58
C ARG A 35 -16.26 13.11 12.07
N ARG A 36 -15.47 14.17 11.93
CA ARG A 36 -15.95 15.46 11.42
C ARG A 36 -16.40 15.37 9.96
N ALA A 37 -15.58 14.76 9.11
CA ALA A 37 -15.89 14.65 7.69
C ALA A 37 -17.02 13.68 7.39
N ALA A 38 -17.26 12.67 8.23
CA ALA A 38 -18.40 11.76 8.11
C ALA A 38 -19.76 12.48 8.23
N ARG A 39 -19.81 13.67 8.84
CA ARG A 39 -21.04 14.46 9.02
C ARG A 39 -21.54 15.13 7.73
N SER A 40 -20.71 15.24 6.70
CA SER A 40 -21.05 15.84 5.41
C SER A 40 -21.07 14.81 4.28
N ASP A 41 -21.76 15.14 3.19
CA ASP A 41 -21.76 14.37 1.95
C ASP A 41 -20.61 14.77 1.01
N ALA A 42 -19.62 15.53 1.49
CA ALA A 42 -18.47 15.94 0.69
C ALA A 42 -17.62 14.73 0.27
N SER A 43 -17.01 14.83 -0.92
CA SER A 43 -16.02 13.86 -1.38
C SER A 43 -14.79 13.89 -0.47
N ILE A 44 -14.32 12.72 -0.05
CA ILE A 44 -13.12 12.59 0.77
C ILE A 44 -12.06 11.84 -0.02
N LEU A 45 -10.85 12.39 -0.03
CA LEU A 45 -9.67 11.72 -0.59
C LEU A 45 -8.75 11.28 0.55
N ILE A 46 -8.65 9.97 0.77
CA ILE A 46 -7.76 9.36 1.75
C ILE A 46 -6.42 9.05 1.08
N ARG A 47 -5.38 9.78 1.48
CA ARG A 47 -4.00 9.57 1.05
C ARG A 47 -3.25 8.78 2.08
N GLY A 48 -2.50 7.79 1.63
CA GLY A 48 -1.64 7.00 2.49
C GLY A 48 -0.94 5.92 1.70
N GLU A 49 0.18 5.46 2.22
CA GLU A 49 0.94 4.36 1.63
C GLU A 49 0.12 3.07 1.57
N SER A 50 0.58 2.11 0.75
CA SER A 50 -0.07 0.81 0.68
C SER A 50 0.06 0.08 2.03
N GLY A 51 -1.01 -0.60 2.44
CA GLY A 51 -1.00 -1.38 3.68
C GLY A 51 -1.24 -0.58 4.96
N THR A 52 -1.55 0.71 4.87
CA THR A 52 -1.84 1.59 6.03
C THR A 52 -3.27 1.45 6.59
N GLY A 53 -4.20 0.85 5.84
CA GLY A 53 -5.60 0.67 6.24
C GLY A 53 -6.61 1.66 5.63
N LYS A 54 -6.35 2.18 4.43
CA LYS A 54 -7.24 3.15 3.74
C LYS A 54 -8.70 2.67 3.60
N GLU A 55 -8.90 1.39 3.30
CA GLU A 55 -10.24 0.79 3.19
C GLU A 55 -11.00 0.81 4.52
N LEU A 56 -10.33 0.49 5.64
CA LEU A 56 -10.92 0.56 6.97
C LEU A 56 -11.31 2.01 7.33
N ALA A 57 -10.49 2.98 6.96
CA ALA A 57 -10.79 4.39 7.15
C ALA A 57 -12.01 4.83 6.33
N ALA A 58 -12.12 4.40 5.07
CA ALA A 58 -13.30 4.67 4.23
C ALA A 58 -14.57 4.02 4.79
N ALA A 59 -14.48 2.76 5.22
CA ALA A 59 -15.59 2.05 5.85
C ALA A 59 -16.02 2.73 7.17
N ALA A 60 -15.08 3.22 7.98
CA ALA A 60 -15.36 3.99 9.19
C ALA A 60 -16.13 5.28 8.87
N VAL A 61 -15.69 6.03 7.86
CA VAL A 61 -16.38 7.25 7.39
C VAL A 61 -17.81 6.96 6.94
N HIS A 62 -18.06 5.84 6.26
CA HIS A 62 -19.40 5.43 5.88
C HIS A 62 -20.27 5.11 7.12
N ARG A 63 -19.76 4.26 8.04
CA ARG A 63 -20.46 3.86 9.28
C ARG A 63 -20.81 5.06 10.19
N LEU A 64 -19.99 6.10 10.18
CA LEU A 64 -20.20 7.33 10.96
C LEU A 64 -21.09 8.35 10.25
N SER A 65 -21.47 8.12 9.00
CA SER A 65 -22.22 9.09 8.20
C SER A 65 -23.74 8.95 8.33
N ARG A 66 -24.45 9.94 7.78
CA ARG A 66 -25.91 9.89 7.61
C ARG A 66 -26.37 8.73 6.71
N ARG A 67 -25.46 8.19 5.88
CA ARG A 67 -25.72 7.09 4.94
C ARG A 67 -25.33 5.71 5.49
N ARG A 68 -25.06 5.57 6.80
CA ARG A 68 -24.58 4.32 7.43
C ARG A 68 -25.45 3.09 7.23
N ALA A 69 -26.75 3.27 6.96
CA ALA A 69 -27.70 2.17 6.70
C ALA A 69 -27.91 1.92 5.19
N ALA A 70 -27.33 2.76 4.34
CA ALA A 70 -27.40 2.64 2.89
C ALA A 70 -26.23 1.80 2.36
N PRO A 71 -26.26 1.37 1.08
CA PRO A 71 -25.19 0.55 0.53
C PRO A 71 -23.81 1.22 0.60
N PHE A 72 -22.80 0.46 1.01
CA PHE A 72 -21.39 0.78 0.83
C PHE A 72 -20.81 -0.14 -0.23
N LYS A 73 -20.34 0.42 -1.34
CA LYS A 73 -19.75 -0.33 -2.45
C LYS A 73 -18.31 0.10 -2.66
N ALA A 74 -17.39 -0.82 -2.52
CA ALA A 74 -15.96 -0.60 -2.67
C ALA A 74 -15.44 -1.31 -3.92
N ILE A 75 -14.47 -0.71 -4.59
CA ILE A 75 -13.75 -1.31 -5.71
C ILE A 75 -12.29 -0.85 -5.68
N ASN A 76 -11.38 -1.75 -6.03
CA ASN A 76 -9.98 -1.41 -6.26
C ASN A 76 -9.77 -1.17 -7.75
N CYS A 77 -9.40 0.05 -8.13
CA CYS A 77 -9.22 0.44 -9.52
C CYS A 77 -7.93 -0.15 -10.14
N ALA A 78 -6.93 -0.49 -9.33
CA ALA A 78 -5.66 -1.03 -9.80
C ALA A 78 -5.76 -2.46 -10.37
N THR A 79 -6.85 -3.18 -10.07
CA THR A 79 -7.02 -4.58 -10.46
C THR A 79 -7.81 -4.75 -11.77
N LEU A 80 -8.23 -3.65 -12.41
CA LEU A 80 -9.17 -3.69 -13.54
C LEU A 80 -8.52 -3.17 -14.82
N THR A 81 -8.79 -3.83 -15.95
CA THR A 81 -8.55 -3.24 -17.27
C THR A 81 -9.52 -2.09 -17.50
N PRO A 82 -9.23 -1.14 -18.42
CA PRO A 82 -10.14 -0.04 -18.71
C PRO A 82 -11.57 -0.48 -19.09
N GLU A 83 -11.71 -1.57 -19.84
CA GLU A 83 -13.00 -2.12 -20.27
C GLU A 83 -13.78 -2.71 -19.10
N LEU A 84 -13.09 -3.48 -18.24
CA LEU A 84 -13.68 -4.02 -17.02
C LEU A 84 -14.05 -2.91 -16.03
N ALA A 85 -13.21 -1.88 -15.90
CA ALA A 85 -13.51 -0.72 -15.07
C ALA A 85 -14.76 0.01 -15.56
N ALA A 86 -14.91 0.20 -16.88
CA ALA A 86 -16.12 0.82 -17.44
C ALA A 86 -17.38 0.01 -17.11
N SER A 87 -17.31 -1.30 -17.32
CA SER A 87 -18.42 -2.23 -17.08
C SER A 87 -18.77 -2.36 -15.60
N GLU A 88 -17.78 -2.50 -14.70
CA GLU A 88 -18.02 -2.65 -13.27
C GLU A 88 -18.51 -1.33 -12.65
N LEU A 89 -17.96 -0.17 -13.03
CA LEU A 89 -18.38 1.12 -12.46
C LEU A 89 -19.75 1.57 -12.98
N PHE A 90 -19.95 1.53 -14.30
CA PHE A 90 -21.11 2.13 -14.97
C PHE A 90 -22.12 1.09 -15.46
N GLY A 91 -21.82 -0.20 -15.39
CA GLY A 91 -22.68 -1.24 -15.93
C GLY A 91 -22.61 -1.31 -17.45
N HIS A 92 -23.33 -2.27 -18.02
CA HIS A 92 -23.43 -2.44 -19.47
C HIS A 92 -24.81 -2.94 -19.87
N VAL A 93 -25.23 -2.58 -21.08
CA VAL A 93 -26.40 -3.15 -21.73
C VAL A 93 -26.04 -4.46 -22.42
N ARG A 94 -27.05 -5.30 -22.71
CA ARG A 94 -26.86 -6.53 -23.48
C ARG A 94 -26.26 -6.20 -24.86
N GLY A 95 -25.22 -6.94 -25.26
CA GLY A 95 -24.56 -6.77 -26.55
C GLY A 95 -23.53 -5.64 -26.63
N ALA A 96 -23.20 -4.98 -25.51
CA ALA A 96 -22.24 -3.87 -25.50
C ALA A 96 -20.80 -4.27 -25.91
N PHE A 97 -20.41 -5.52 -25.69
CA PHE A 97 -19.11 -6.09 -26.09
C PHE A 97 -19.21 -7.62 -26.21
N THR A 98 -18.16 -8.26 -26.74
CA THR A 98 -18.07 -9.72 -26.85
C THR A 98 -18.12 -10.38 -25.46
N GLY A 99 -19.23 -11.07 -25.16
CA GLY A 99 -19.48 -11.67 -23.84
C GLY A 99 -20.54 -10.95 -22.99
N ALA A 100 -21.06 -9.80 -23.44
CA ALA A 100 -22.18 -9.09 -22.80
C ALA A 100 -23.53 -9.79 -23.07
N ILE A 101 -23.69 -11.03 -22.58
CA ILE A 101 -24.87 -11.88 -22.82
C ILE A 101 -26.12 -11.33 -22.10
N ARG A 102 -25.92 -10.67 -20.96
CA ARG A 102 -26.97 -10.03 -20.16
C ARG A 102 -26.57 -8.61 -19.84
N GLU A 103 -27.55 -7.77 -19.54
CA GLU A 103 -27.28 -6.46 -18.94
C GLU A 103 -26.85 -6.62 -17.47
N ARG A 104 -26.06 -5.66 -16.98
CA ARG A 104 -25.59 -5.63 -15.59
C ARG A 104 -25.57 -4.20 -15.08
N ALA A 105 -26.19 -3.98 -13.92
CA ALA A 105 -26.09 -2.73 -13.20
C ALA A 105 -24.67 -2.51 -12.68
N GLY A 106 -24.13 -1.31 -12.90
CA GLY A 106 -22.81 -0.92 -12.40
C GLY A 106 -22.79 -0.65 -10.89
N LEU A 107 -21.58 -0.42 -10.39
CA LEU A 107 -21.30 -0.04 -9.01
C LEU A 107 -22.08 1.22 -8.60
N PHE A 108 -22.13 2.23 -9.47
CA PHE A 108 -22.84 3.48 -9.17
C PHE A 108 -24.34 3.29 -9.01
N ALA A 109 -25.00 2.55 -9.93
CA ALA A 109 -26.42 2.20 -9.78
C ALA A 109 -26.67 1.40 -8.50
N SER A 110 -25.82 0.40 -8.23
CA SER A 110 -25.93 -0.48 -7.07
C SER A 110 -25.68 0.24 -5.73
N ALA A 111 -25.01 1.38 -5.76
CA ALA A 111 -24.70 2.22 -4.60
C ALA A 111 -25.62 3.43 -4.47
N ASN A 112 -26.67 3.54 -5.29
CA ASN A 112 -27.56 4.70 -5.28
C ASN A 112 -28.15 4.96 -3.87
N GLY A 113 -28.13 6.21 -3.42
CA GLY A 113 -28.47 6.63 -2.06
C GLY A 113 -27.39 6.35 -1.02
N GLY A 114 -26.35 5.59 -1.37
CA GLY A 114 -25.29 5.12 -0.49
C GLY A 114 -23.94 5.79 -0.72
N THR A 115 -22.87 5.02 -0.56
CA THR A 115 -21.47 5.47 -0.67
C THR A 115 -20.69 4.55 -1.60
N VAL A 116 -19.91 5.14 -2.50
CA VAL A 116 -18.94 4.46 -3.36
C VAL A 116 -17.54 4.75 -2.83
N PHE A 117 -16.75 3.70 -2.65
CA PHE A 117 -15.32 3.80 -2.34
C PHE A 117 -14.49 3.34 -3.54
N LEU A 118 -13.63 4.22 -4.05
CA LEU A 118 -12.68 3.94 -5.11
C LEU A 118 -11.26 3.89 -4.53
N ASP A 119 -10.71 2.69 -4.35
CA ASP A 119 -9.31 2.52 -3.96
C ASP A 119 -8.38 2.62 -5.17
N GLU A 120 -7.19 3.15 -4.94
CA GLU A 120 -6.20 3.47 -5.97
C GLU A 120 -6.77 4.25 -7.17
N VAL A 121 -7.52 5.33 -6.88
CA VAL A 121 -8.22 6.15 -7.89
C VAL A 121 -7.29 6.76 -8.95
N ALA A 122 -6.00 6.89 -8.64
CA ALA A 122 -4.98 7.39 -9.57
C ALA A 122 -4.70 6.42 -10.74
N GLU A 123 -5.08 5.14 -10.62
CA GLU A 123 -4.90 4.14 -11.68
C GLU A 123 -6.01 4.17 -12.74
N LEU A 124 -7.03 5.01 -12.56
CA LEU A 124 -8.13 5.12 -13.53
C LEU A 124 -7.62 5.64 -14.88
N SER A 125 -8.05 5.02 -15.98
CA SER A 125 -7.72 5.51 -17.32
C SER A 125 -8.43 6.84 -17.62
N PRO A 126 -7.91 7.68 -18.55
CA PRO A 126 -8.49 8.97 -18.88
C PRO A 126 -9.97 8.94 -19.30
N ASP A 127 -10.41 7.86 -19.97
CA ASP A 127 -11.82 7.68 -20.36
C ASP A 127 -12.71 7.49 -19.11
N ILE A 128 -12.27 6.63 -18.19
CA ILE A 128 -13.00 6.39 -16.94
C ILE A 128 -13.03 7.65 -16.07
N GLN A 129 -11.93 8.40 -16.03
CA GLN A 129 -11.88 9.69 -15.35
C GLN A 129 -12.93 10.67 -15.90
N ALA A 130 -13.09 10.74 -17.22
CA ALA A 130 -14.09 11.60 -17.86
C ALA A 130 -15.53 11.20 -17.47
N ARG A 131 -15.82 9.89 -17.43
CA ARG A 131 -17.13 9.39 -17.00
C ARG A 131 -17.39 9.60 -15.51
N LEU A 132 -16.38 9.39 -14.68
CA LEU A 132 -16.45 9.65 -13.24
C LEU A 132 -16.74 11.12 -12.96
N LEU A 133 -16.11 12.03 -13.71
CA LEU A 133 -16.38 13.46 -13.60
C LEU A 133 -17.85 13.78 -13.84
N ARG A 134 -18.48 13.19 -14.87
CA ARG A 134 -19.92 13.35 -15.14
C ARG A 134 -20.78 12.85 -13.99
N VAL A 135 -20.45 11.70 -13.40
CA VAL A 135 -21.16 11.22 -12.19
C VAL A 135 -21.10 12.24 -11.06
N LEU A 136 -19.93 12.83 -10.81
CA LEU A 136 -19.74 13.77 -9.71
C LEU A 136 -20.38 15.15 -9.96
N GLN A 137 -20.43 15.60 -11.22
CA GLN A 137 -20.96 16.91 -11.59
C GLN A 137 -22.46 16.87 -11.87
N GLU A 138 -22.89 15.95 -12.73
CA GLU A 138 -24.25 15.88 -13.28
C GLU A 138 -25.13 14.85 -12.55
N ARG A 139 -24.55 14.05 -11.65
CA ARG A 139 -25.27 12.97 -10.94
C ARG A 139 -25.93 11.97 -11.89
N THR A 140 -25.27 11.73 -13.02
CA THR A 140 -25.73 10.80 -14.05
C THR A 140 -24.56 10.09 -14.72
N PHE A 141 -24.83 8.92 -15.29
CA PHE A 141 -23.91 8.22 -16.17
C PHE A 141 -24.68 7.45 -17.24
N VAL A 142 -24.00 7.03 -18.31
CA VAL A 142 -24.57 6.16 -19.34
C VAL A 142 -23.87 4.80 -19.25
N PRO A 143 -24.63 3.68 -19.15
CA PRO A 143 -24.05 2.34 -19.17
C PRO A 143 -23.26 2.09 -20.47
N VAL A 144 -22.26 1.20 -20.41
CA VAL A 144 -21.49 0.83 -21.61
C VAL A 144 -22.42 0.24 -22.67
N GLY A 145 -22.35 0.77 -23.89
CA GLY A 145 -23.21 0.40 -25.02
C GLY A 145 -24.65 0.95 -24.94
N GLY A 146 -25.01 1.64 -23.86
CA GLY A 146 -26.30 2.30 -23.70
C GLY A 146 -26.31 3.72 -24.26
N THR A 147 -27.51 4.28 -24.40
CA THR A 147 -27.74 5.68 -24.80
C THR A 147 -28.49 6.48 -23.74
N GLU A 148 -29.21 5.80 -22.84
CA GLU A 148 -30.03 6.46 -21.82
C GLU A 148 -29.21 6.80 -20.56
N PRO A 149 -29.27 8.06 -20.09
CA PRO A 149 -28.62 8.46 -18.85
C PRO A 149 -29.35 7.91 -17.63
N THR A 150 -28.60 7.38 -16.67
CA THR A 150 -29.07 6.88 -15.38
C THR A 150 -28.70 7.85 -14.27
N GLN A 151 -29.69 8.43 -13.60
CA GLN A 151 -29.46 9.30 -12.44
C GLN A 151 -29.00 8.51 -11.20
N VAL A 152 -28.08 9.10 -10.44
CA VAL A 152 -27.51 8.49 -9.24
C VAL A 152 -27.19 9.53 -8.17
N ASN A 153 -27.48 9.21 -6.91
CA ASN A 153 -27.08 10.00 -5.75
C ASN A 153 -26.13 9.19 -4.86
N VAL A 154 -24.83 9.30 -5.12
CA VAL A 154 -23.78 8.63 -4.34
C VAL A 154 -22.90 9.64 -3.62
N ARG A 155 -22.45 9.26 -2.43
CA ARG A 155 -21.30 9.90 -1.78
C ARG A 155 -20.03 9.21 -2.26
N LEU A 156 -19.03 9.97 -2.67
CA LEU A 156 -17.73 9.44 -3.09
C LEU A 156 -16.72 9.47 -1.94
N LEU A 157 -16.07 8.34 -1.70
CA LEU A 157 -14.81 8.23 -0.98
C LEU A 157 -13.77 7.72 -1.98
N ALA A 158 -12.59 8.31 -2.01
CA ALA A 158 -11.50 7.87 -2.87
C ALA A 158 -10.23 7.68 -2.05
N ALA A 159 -9.37 6.77 -2.48
CA ALA A 159 -8.07 6.56 -1.88
C ALA A 159 -6.97 6.42 -2.94
N THR A 160 -5.75 6.81 -2.59
CA THR A 160 -4.54 6.57 -3.39
C THR A 160 -3.27 6.80 -2.58
N ASN A 161 -2.18 6.14 -2.96
CA ASN A 161 -0.83 6.47 -2.50
C ASN A 161 -0.11 7.53 -3.36
N LYS A 162 -0.52 7.74 -4.62
CA LYS A 162 0.13 8.67 -5.58
C LYS A 162 -0.29 10.11 -5.37
N SER A 163 0.58 11.09 -5.62
CA SER A 163 0.21 12.52 -5.68
C SER A 163 -0.66 12.82 -6.91
N LEU A 164 -1.93 13.19 -6.71
CA LEU A 164 -2.83 13.52 -7.81
C LEU A 164 -2.42 14.83 -8.50
N ARG A 165 -1.69 15.71 -7.81
CA ARG A 165 -1.14 16.92 -8.44
C ARG A 165 -0.06 16.53 -9.44
N ASP A 166 0.87 15.67 -9.03
CA ASP A 166 1.94 15.18 -9.89
C ASP A 166 1.34 14.37 -11.06
N GLU A 167 0.33 13.54 -10.81
CA GLU A 167 -0.36 12.82 -11.89
C GLU A 167 -1.06 13.76 -12.89
N VAL A 168 -1.56 14.93 -12.43
CA VAL A 168 -2.08 15.99 -13.32
C VAL A 168 -0.97 16.64 -14.13
N GLU A 169 0.15 16.99 -13.50
CA GLU A 169 1.33 17.56 -14.19
C GLU A 169 1.86 16.63 -15.29
N HIS A 170 1.83 15.32 -15.03
CA HIS A 170 2.21 14.30 -16.01
C HIS A 170 1.08 13.92 -16.99
N ARG A 171 -0.06 14.62 -16.98
CA ARG A 171 -1.24 14.37 -17.84
C ARG A 171 -1.82 12.96 -17.74
N ARG A 172 -1.56 12.26 -16.63
CA ARG A 172 -2.13 10.93 -16.32
C ARG A 172 -3.44 11.05 -15.56
N PHE A 173 -3.68 12.19 -14.92
CA PHE A 173 -4.94 12.49 -14.23
C PHE A 173 -5.51 13.82 -14.68
N ARG A 174 -6.83 13.93 -14.77
CA ARG A 174 -7.50 15.18 -15.15
C ARG A 174 -7.58 16.15 -13.99
N GLU A 175 -7.24 17.40 -14.26
CA GLU A 175 -7.25 18.47 -13.25
C GLU A 175 -8.66 18.73 -12.69
N ASP A 176 -9.67 18.78 -13.56
CA ASP A 176 -11.07 18.99 -13.19
C ASP A 176 -11.60 17.93 -12.22
N LEU A 177 -11.27 16.67 -12.48
CA LEU A 177 -11.61 15.53 -11.62
C LEU A 177 -10.85 15.60 -10.30
N MET A 178 -9.57 15.96 -10.31
CA MET A 178 -8.77 16.10 -9.08
C MET A 178 -9.47 17.07 -8.12
N TYR A 179 -9.88 18.24 -8.59
CA TYR A 179 -10.57 19.23 -7.74
C TYR A 179 -11.92 18.72 -7.21
N ARG A 180 -12.65 17.89 -7.97
CA ARG A 180 -13.94 17.32 -7.53
C ARG A 180 -13.79 16.17 -6.53
N ILE A 181 -12.74 15.38 -6.63
CA ILE A 181 -12.49 14.29 -5.68
C ILE A 181 -11.82 14.80 -4.40
N ARG A 182 -10.87 15.74 -4.53
CA ARG A 182 -10.05 16.27 -3.44
C ARG A 182 -10.73 17.43 -2.69
N VAL A 183 -12.00 17.27 -2.30
CA VAL A 183 -12.70 18.29 -1.50
C VAL A 183 -12.21 18.27 -0.06
N VAL A 184 -12.15 17.08 0.55
CA VAL A 184 -11.58 16.89 1.89
C VAL A 184 -10.41 15.91 1.80
N PRO A 185 -9.16 16.41 1.63
CA PRO A 185 -7.98 15.56 1.68
C PRO A 185 -7.68 15.14 3.12
N MET A 186 -7.41 13.85 3.31
CA MET A 186 -7.00 13.27 4.59
C MET A 186 -5.72 12.47 4.38
N PHE A 187 -4.78 12.59 5.31
CA PHE A 187 -3.50 11.90 5.23
C PHE A 187 -3.42 10.88 6.35
N LEU A 188 -3.50 9.60 5.98
CA LEU A 188 -3.34 8.48 6.88
C LEU A 188 -1.83 8.22 7.05
N PRO A 189 -1.28 8.36 8.27
CA PRO A 189 0.16 8.24 8.48
C PRO A 189 0.65 6.82 8.20
N PRO A 190 1.88 6.65 7.68
CA PRO A 190 2.54 5.36 7.61
C PRO A 190 2.83 4.82 9.02
N LEU A 191 3.05 3.52 9.15
CA LEU A 191 3.21 2.83 10.43
C LEU A 191 4.37 3.39 11.26
N VAL A 192 5.48 3.75 10.61
CA VAL A 192 6.66 4.34 11.27
C VAL A 192 6.38 5.71 11.90
N GLU A 193 5.35 6.43 11.44
CA GLU A 193 4.93 7.71 12.00
C GLU A 193 3.88 7.55 13.12
N ARG A 194 3.51 6.30 13.45
CA ARG A 194 2.53 5.98 14.50
C ARG A 194 3.27 5.47 15.73
N GLU A 195 3.75 6.40 16.55
CA GLU A 195 4.47 6.07 17.79
C GLU A 195 3.68 5.07 18.64
N GLY A 196 4.35 3.98 19.06
CA GLY A 196 3.77 2.89 19.84
C GLY A 196 3.01 1.83 19.04
N ASP A 197 2.59 2.11 17.80
CA ASP A 197 1.68 1.20 17.07
C ASP A 197 2.38 -0.10 16.66
N ILE A 198 3.67 -0.07 16.36
CA ILE A 198 4.41 -1.28 15.96
C ILE A 198 4.32 -2.34 17.06
N GLU A 199 4.58 -1.96 18.31
CA GLU A 199 4.48 -2.86 19.46
C GLU A 199 3.03 -3.29 19.71
N ALA A 200 2.10 -2.33 19.77
CA ALA A 200 0.69 -2.61 19.99
C ALA A 200 0.10 -3.57 18.94
N LEU A 201 0.38 -3.34 17.66
CA LEU A 201 -0.09 -4.16 16.56
C LEU A 201 0.60 -5.53 16.52
N THR A 202 1.89 -5.60 16.85
CA THR A 202 2.61 -6.88 17.00
C THR A 202 1.87 -7.78 17.98
N TRP A 203 1.60 -7.28 19.18
CA TRP A 203 0.89 -8.04 20.20
C TRP A 203 -0.58 -8.30 19.84
N HIS A 204 -1.24 -7.34 19.19
CA HIS A 204 -2.61 -7.54 18.69
C HIS A 204 -2.67 -8.72 17.71
N PHE A 205 -1.75 -8.78 16.74
CA PHE A 205 -1.70 -9.87 15.77
C PHE A 205 -1.31 -11.20 16.43
N ILE A 206 -0.36 -11.21 17.37
CA ILE A 206 -0.03 -12.42 18.15
C ILE A 206 -1.26 -12.96 18.88
N LYS A 207 -2.02 -12.10 19.57
CA LYS A 207 -3.27 -12.52 20.23
C LYS A 207 -4.30 -13.04 19.23
N GLN A 208 -4.44 -12.39 18.07
CA GLN A 208 -5.36 -12.82 17.02
C GLN A 208 -4.99 -14.20 16.45
N PHE A 209 -3.70 -14.44 16.18
CA PHE A 209 -3.22 -15.71 15.64
C PHE A 209 -3.28 -16.84 16.68
N ASN A 210 -2.92 -16.57 17.94
CA ASN A 210 -3.12 -17.53 19.04
C ASN A 210 -4.57 -17.98 19.16
N ALA A 211 -5.53 -17.04 19.17
CA ALA A 211 -6.95 -17.36 19.25
C ALA A 211 -7.44 -18.20 18.03
N ARG A 212 -6.86 -17.97 16.85
CA ARG A 212 -7.14 -18.75 15.64
C ARG A 212 -6.58 -20.17 15.73
N SER A 213 -5.36 -20.33 16.26
CA SER A 213 -4.75 -21.64 16.54
C SER A 213 -5.62 -22.45 17.51
N GLU A 214 -6.03 -21.83 18.62
CA GLU A 214 -6.89 -22.47 19.63
C GLU A 214 -8.26 -22.87 19.07
N ALA A 215 -8.84 -22.08 18.16
CA ALA A 215 -10.10 -22.44 17.52
C ALA A 215 -9.96 -23.66 16.62
N ARG A 216 -8.86 -23.76 15.85
CA ARG A 216 -8.59 -24.90 14.99
C ARG A 216 -8.35 -26.18 15.78
N GLU A 217 -7.59 -26.09 16.86
CA GLU A 217 -7.33 -27.22 17.76
C GLU A 217 -8.62 -27.79 18.38
N ARG A 218 -9.66 -26.97 18.57
CA ARG A 218 -10.98 -27.46 19.01
C ARG A 218 -11.79 -28.14 17.92
N ASP A 219 -11.54 -27.78 16.66
CA ASP A 219 -12.30 -28.23 15.49
C ASP A 219 -11.64 -29.43 14.78
N THR A 220 -10.40 -29.79 15.11
CA THR A 220 -9.66 -30.89 14.49
C THR A 220 -9.08 -31.88 15.53
N ASP A 221 -9.19 -33.18 15.25
CA ASP A 221 -8.48 -34.25 15.98
C ASP A 221 -7.01 -34.35 15.47
N ASP A 222 -6.35 -33.21 15.24
CA ASP A 222 -4.96 -33.22 14.77
C ASP A 222 -4.00 -33.61 15.90
N GLU A 223 -3.08 -34.55 15.64
CA GLU A 223 -2.09 -35.01 16.62
C GLU A 223 -1.00 -33.98 16.92
N LEU A 224 -0.86 -32.94 16.08
CA LEU A 224 0.15 -31.89 16.23
C LEU A 224 -0.50 -30.58 16.71
N PRO A 225 -0.08 -30.03 17.87
CA PRO A 225 -0.65 -28.79 18.39
C PRO A 225 -0.26 -27.60 17.51
N TRP A 226 -1.22 -26.72 17.28
CA TRP A 226 -0.96 -25.45 16.59
C TRP A 226 -0.06 -24.55 17.44
N ARG A 227 0.91 -23.87 16.81
CA ARG A 227 1.85 -22.99 17.54
C ARG A 227 1.09 -21.88 18.30
N ARG A 228 1.51 -21.65 19.54
CA ARG A 228 1.07 -20.57 20.42
C ARG A 228 2.29 -19.75 20.85
N LEU A 229 2.27 -18.44 20.61
CA LEU A 229 3.32 -17.53 21.08
C LEU A 229 2.95 -16.90 22.42
N GLU A 230 3.84 -17.01 23.40
CA GLU A 230 3.69 -16.48 24.76
C GLU A 230 4.71 -15.38 25.07
N ALA A 231 5.79 -15.28 24.30
CA ALA A 231 6.80 -14.23 24.45
C ALA A 231 7.52 -13.92 23.13
N ILE A 232 8.24 -12.79 23.09
CA ILE A 232 9.15 -12.40 22.01
C ILE A 232 10.56 -12.28 22.59
N ALA A 233 11.55 -12.86 21.92
CA ALA A 233 12.95 -12.71 22.29
C ALA A 233 13.39 -11.23 22.15
N PRO A 234 14.23 -10.69 23.06
CA PRO A 234 14.55 -9.26 23.06
C PRO A 234 15.22 -8.76 21.77
N ASP A 235 15.99 -9.61 21.09
CA ASP A 235 16.61 -9.32 19.81
C ASP A 235 15.59 -9.29 18.66
N ALA A 236 14.62 -10.21 18.65
CA ALA A 236 13.51 -10.20 17.70
C ALA A 236 12.64 -8.95 17.88
N HIS A 237 12.33 -8.61 19.12
CA HIS A 237 11.56 -7.41 19.46
C HIS A 237 12.27 -6.13 18.99
N ALA A 238 13.58 -6.00 19.26
CA ALA A 238 14.36 -4.86 18.80
C ALA A 238 14.35 -4.71 17.27
N ARG A 239 14.39 -5.83 16.53
CA ARG A 239 14.31 -5.82 15.05
C ARG A 239 12.96 -5.38 14.54
N LEU A 240 11.87 -5.83 15.17
CA LEU A 240 10.50 -5.40 14.82
C LEU A 240 10.34 -3.88 15.00
N LEU A 241 10.87 -3.33 16.09
CA LEU A 241 10.78 -1.89 16.38
C LEU A 241 11.68 -1.03 15.47
N ALA A 242 12.84 -1.55 15.05
CA ALA A 242 13.79 -0.80 14.24
C ALA A 242 13.49 -0.81 12.72
N TYR A 243 12.64 -1.73 12.26
CA TYR A 243 12.34 -1.88 10.84
C TYR A 243 11.51 -0.71 10.28
N GLN A 244 11.69 -0.40 9.00
CA GLN A 244 11.06 0.76 8.35
C GLN A 244 9.64 0.50 7.85
N TRP A 245 9.20 -0.76 7.84
CA TRP A 245 7.83 -1.16 7.49
C TRP A 245 7.30 -0.56 6.16
N PRO A 246 7.99 -0.73 5.01
CA PRO A 246 7.52 -0.22 3.71
C PRO A 246 6.14 -0.74 3.29
N GLY A 247 5.73 -1.93 3.74
CA GLY A 247 4.39 -2.47 3.53
C GLY A 247 3.41 -2.18 4.68
N ASN A 248 3.81 -1.32 5.62
CA ASN A 248 3.00 -0.82 6.73
C ASN A 248 2.37 -1.96 7.56
N VAL A 249 1.12 -1.78 8.00
CA VAL A 249 0.39 -2.73 8.86
C VAL A 249 0.21 -4.09 8.17
N ARG A 250 0.08 -4.12 6.84
CA ARG A 250 -0.05 -5.37 6.07
C ARG A 250 1.23 -6.21 6.18
N GLU A 251 2.39 -5.59 6.00
CA GLU A 251 3.67 -6.28 6.13
C GLU A 251 3.91 -6.75 7.56
N LEU A 252 3.63 -5.92 8.57
CA LEU A 252 3.71 -6.33 9.97
C LEU A 252 2.87 -7.57 10.26
N ARG A 253 1.61 -7.59 9.82
CA ARG A 253 0.76 -8.77 9.97
C ARG A 253 1.35 -10.00 9.30
N ASN A 254 1.88 -9.86 8.08
CA ASN A 254 2.49 -10.95 7.34
C ASN A 254 3.77 -11.48 8.02
N VAL A 255 4.59 -10.60 8.59
CA VAL A 255 5.79 -10.97 9.36
C VAL A 255 5.41 -11.82 10.57
N ILE A 256 4.35 -11.43 11.31
CA ILE A 256 3.87 -12.22 12.45
C ILE A 256 3.29 -13.55 11.97
N GLU A 257 2.47 -13.56 10.91
CA GLU A 257 1.94 -14.81 10.33
C GLU A 257 3.05 -15.75 9.88
N TYR A 258 4.11 -15.22 9.27
CA TYR A 258 5.31 -15.97 8.88
C TYR A 258 5.97 -16.63 10.10
N ALA A 259 6.18 -15.88 11.19
CA ALA A 259 6.75 -16.43 12.41
C ALA A 259 5.90 -17.57 12.99
N PHE A 260 4.56 -17.45 12.98
CA PHE A 260 3.67 -18.56 13.37
C PHE A 260 3.81 -19.79 12.48
N ALA A 261 4.07 -19.61 11.18
CA ALA A 261 4.14 -20.69 10.21
C ALA A 261 5.46 -21.48 10.24
N ILE A 262 6.59 -20.82 10.51
CA ILE A 262 7.91 -21.45 10.38
C ILE A 262 8.58 -21.78 11.72
N GLY A 263 8.19 -21.10 12.79
CA GLY A 263 8.90 -21.21 14.06
C GLY A 263 8.34 -22.29 14.98
N GLU A 264 9.03 -22.49 16.10
CA GLU A 264 8.73 -23.57 17.05
C GLU A 264 8.66 -23.05 18.49
N GLY A 265 7.93 -23.76 19.34
CA GLY A 265 7.80 -23.39 20.76
C GLY A 265 7.10 -22.05 21.02
N PRO A 266 7.14 -21.56 22.27
CA PRO A 266 6.33 -20.44 22.73
C PRO A 266 6.98 -19.07 22.60
N VAL A 267 8.24 -18.98 22.17
CA VAL A 267 8.99 -17.72 22.09
C VAL A 267 9.29 -17.40 20.63
N LEU A 268 8.89 -16.20 20.17
CA LEU A 268 9.29 -15.71 18.85
C LEU A 268 10.77 -15.33 18.88
N GLU A 269 11.59 -16.07 18.15
CA GLU A 269 13.04 -15.83 18.06
C GLU A 269 13.43 -15.02 16.82
N ALA A 270 14.56 -14.32 16.86
CA ALA A 270 14.98 -13.46 15.75
C ALA A 270 15.26 -14.24 14.46
N HIS A 271 15.64 -15.52 14.56
CA HIS A 271 15.87 -16.38 13.40
C HIS A 271 14.57 -16.80 12.69
N GLU A 272 13.42 -16.62 13.34
CA GLU A 272 12.08 -16.91 12.81
C GLU A 272 11.43 -15.69 12.14
N LEU A 273 12.13 -14.54 12.12
CA LEU A 273 11.71 -13.38 11.35
C LEU A 273 12.09 -13.54 9.87
N PRO A 274 11.35 -12.92 8.93
CA PRO A 274 11.74 -12.91 7.53
C PRO A 274 13.16 -12.35 7.31
N PRO A 275 13.87 -12.78 6.24
CA PRO A 275 15.23 -12.33 5.92
C PRO A 275 15.44 -10.82 6.02
N GLU A 276 14.44 -10.04 5.59
CA GLU A 276 14.46 -8.58 5.57
C GLU A 276 14.64 -7.97 6.97
N LEU A 277 14.05 -8.59 8.00
CA LEU A 277 14.17 -8.17 9.40
C LEU A 277 15.39 -8.81 10.09
N ARG A 278 15.92 -9.90 9.52
CA ARG A 278 17.17 -10.51 9.97
C ARG A 278 18.41 -9.71 9.54
N GLY A 279 18.24 -8.70 8.68
CA GLY A 279 19.36 -7.93 8.11
C GLY A 279 20.12 -8.71 7.04
N GLU A 280 19.50 -9.79 6.52
CA GLU A 280 20.01 -10.50 5.37
C GLU A 280 19.66 -9.66 4.14
N PRO A 281 20.65 -9.30 3.29
CA PRO A 281 20.33 -8.65 2.03
C PRO A 281 19.37 -9.56 1.25
N PRO A 282 18.35 -9.01 0.55
CA PRO A 282 17.51 -9.83 -0.31
C PRO A 282 18.41 -10.69 -1.20
N PRO A 283 18.09 -11.98 -1.42
CA PRO A 283 18.89 -12.83 -2.29
C PRO A 283 19.09 -12.03 -3.57
N ARG A 284 20.36 -11.75 -3.92
CA ARG A 284 20.70 -10.86 -5.05
C ARG A 284 19.84 -11.28 -6.24
N ALA A 285 18.76 -10.53 -6.48
CA ALA A 285 18.06 -10.60 -7.73
C ALA A 285 19.14 -10.29 -8.76
N THR A 286 19.43 -11.24 -9.64
CA THR A 286 20.25 -11.02 -10.82
C THR A 286 19.79 -9.69 -11.40
N ARG A 287 20.66 -8.67 -11.32
CA ARG A 287 20.35 -7.26 -11.56
C ARG A 287 19.47 -7.09 -12.79
N ALA A 288 18.19 -6.86 -12.55
CA ALA A 288 17.28 -6.25 -13.50
C ALA A 288 16.37 -5.35 -12.66
N HIS A 289 16.53 -4.04 -12.87
CA HIS A 289 15.68 -2.98 -12.35
C HIS A 289 15.96 -2.50 -10.91
N GLN A 290 16.98 -1.64 -10.79
CA GLN A 290 16.88 -0.47 -9.95
C GLN A 290 17.13 0.78 -10.82
N HIS A 291 16.38 1.82 -10.49
CA HIS A 291 16.09 3.00 -11.28
C HIS A 291 17.32 3.86 -11.61
N SER A 292 17.33 4.35 -12.87
CA SER A 292 17.77 5.69 -13.28
C SER A 292 19.04 6.26 -12.64
N MET A 293 20.20 5.78 -13.07
CA MET A 293 21.27 6.68 -13.51
C MET A 293 21.53 6.35 -14.98
N SER A 294 21.80 7.35 -15.82
CA SER A 294 22.14 7.04 -17.21
C SER A 294 23.38 6.10 -17.20
N PRO A 295 23.47 5.12 -18.10
CA PRO A 295 24.65 4.23 -18.18
C PRO A 295 25.98 4.99 -18.26
N GLU A 296 25.93 6.24 -18.73
CA GLU A 296 27.08 7.14 -18.91
C GLU A 296 27.56 7.76 -17.59
N ASP A 297 26.65 8.12 -16.67
CA ASP A 297 27.02 8.70 -15.36
C ASP A 297 27.67 7.67 -14.43
N ASP A 298 27.18 6.43 -14.52
CA ASP A 298 27.70 5.29 -13.76
C ASP A 298 29.10 4.87 -14.24
N GLU A 299 29.34 4.96 -15.56
CA GLU A 299 30.64 4.68 -16.15
C GLU A 299 31.67 5.75 -15.82
N ARG A 300 31.30 7.03 -15.89
CA ARG A 300 32.17 8.15 -15.50
C ARG A 300 32.62 8.03 -14.05
N ALA A 301 31.70 7.71 -13.13
CA ALA A 301 32.02 7.54 -11.71
C ALA A 301 33.00 6.37 -11.48
N ARG A 302 32.82 5.25 -12.18
CA ARG A 302 33.73 4.09 -12.10
C ARG A 302 35.12 4.42 -12.63
N ILE A 303 35.23 5.18 -13.71
CA ILE A 303 36.51 5.62 -14.27
C ILE A 303 37.26 6.52 -13.28
N ILE A 304 36.57 7.47 -12.65
CA ILE A 304 37.17 8.36 -11.64
C ILE A 304 37.67 7.56 -10.44
N GLU A 305 36.85 6.62 -9.93
CA GLU A 305 37.23 5.81 -8.77
C GLU A 305 38.39 4.87 -9.07
N ALA A 306 38.41 4.24 -10.25
CA ALA A 306 39.53 3.40 -10.68
C ALA A 306 40.84 4.20 -10.82
N LEU A 307 40.77 5.43 -11.34
CA LEU A 307 41.93 6.34 -11.41
C LEU A 307 42.40 6.76 -10.02
N ARG A 308 41.49 6.99 -9.08
CA ARG A 308 41.79 7.33 -7.69
C ARG A 308 42.50 6.17 -6.97
N ILE A 309 41.96 4.95 -7.08
CA ILE A 309 42.54 3.73 -6.49
C ILE A 309 43.92 3.43 -7.11
N ALA A 310 44.07 3.62 -8.41
CA ALA A 310 45.33 3.42 -9.12
C ALA A 310 46.33 4.58 -8.96
N GLY A 311 46.03 5.59 -8.15
CA GLY A 311 46.92 6.75 -7.92
C GLY A 311 47.26 7.52 -9.21
N GLY A 312 46.36 7.55 -10.19
CA GLY A 312 46.55 8.19 -11.50
C GLY A 312 47.26 7.34 -12.56
N LEU A 313 47.67 6.11 -12.23
CA LEU A 313 48.31 5.20 -13.18
C LEU A 313 47.27 4.58 -14.13
N LYS A 314 47.15 5.16 -15.33
CA LYS A 314 46.13 4.79 -16.34
C LYS A 314 46.14 3.31 -16.74
N SER A 315 47.29 2.64 -16.71
CA SER A 315 47.37 1.19 -17.03
C SER A 315 46.71 0.32 -15.96
N GLN A 316 46.92 0.64 -14.68
CA GLN A 316 46.34 -0.10 -13.57
C GLN A 316 44.85 0.22 -13.41
N ALA A 317 44.44 1.46 -13.67
CA ALA A 317 43.03 1.83 -13.71
C ALA A 317 42.26 1.06 -14.81
N ALA A 318 42.87 0.82 -15.97
CA ALA A 318 42.25 0.05 -17.05
C ALA A 318 42.07 -1.44 -16.67
N GLU A 319 43.05 -2.00 -15.94
CA GLU A 319 43.00 -3.37 -15.42
C GLU A 319 41.92 -3.53 -14.35
N LEU A 320 41.81 -2.59 -13.41
CA LEU A 320 40.73 -2.56 -12.39
C LEU A 320 39.34 -2.46 -13.01
N LEU A 321 39.22 -1.82 -14.18
CA LEU A 321 37.97 -1.68 -14.92
C LEU A 321 37.72 -2.83 -15.91
N GLY A 322 38.68 -3.74 -16.10
CA GLY A 322 38.57 -4.85 -17.06
C GLY A 322 38.51 -4.41 -18.52
N ILE A 323 39.07 -3.24 -18.87
CA ILE A 323 39.05 -2.69 -20.24
C ILE A 323 40.46 -2.44 -20.77
N SER A 324 40.62 -2.34 -22.09
CA SER A 324 41.91 -1.98 -22.69
C SER A 324 42.32 -0.54 -22.36
N ARG A 325 43.62 -0.28 -22.27
CA ARG A 325 44.17 1.07 -22.05
C ARG A 325 43.70 2.09 -23.10
N THR A 326 43.57 1.67 -24.35
CA THR A 326 43.07 2.49 -25.46
C THR A 326 41.59 2.84 -25.28
N THR A 327 40.79 1.91 -24.77
CA THR A 327 39.37 2.12 -24.45
C THR A 327 39.20 3.10 -23.28
N LEU A 328 40.01 2.96 -22.23
CA LEU A 328 40.02 3.89 -21.09
C LEU A 328 40.38 5.31 -21.55
N TRP A 329 41.42 5.47 -22.37
CA TRP A 329 41.85 6.78 -22.86
C TRP A 329 40.79 7.50 -23.69
N ARG A 330 40.08 6.76 -24.56
CA ARG A 330 38.95 7.29 -25.35
C ARG A 330 37.82 7.81 -24.44
N LYS A 331 37.47 7.05 -23.40
CA LYS A 331 36.41 7.40 -22.43
C LYS A 331 36.81 8.56 -21.51
N MET A 332 38.08 8.64 -21.09
CA MET A 332 38.58 9.78 -20.32
C MET A 332 38.47 11.10 -21.10
N ARG A 333 38.74 11.08 -22.41
CA ARG A 333 38.55 12.25 -23.29
C ARG A 333 37.08 12.64 -23.44
N GLU A 334 36.21 11.66 -23.64
CA GLU A 334 34.77 11.85 -23.78
C GLU A 334 34.16 12.50 -22.52
N TYR A 335 34.61 12.10 -21.33
CA TYR A 335 34.16 12.65 -20.05
C TYR A 335 34.97 13.85 -19.53
N LYS A 336 35.91 14.38 -20.33
CA LYS A 336 36.79 15.51 -19.98
C LYS A 336 37.57 15.31 -18.66
N LEU A 337 38.06 14.08 -18.44
CA LEU A 337 38.82 13.69 -17.23
C LEU A 337 40.35 13.77 -17.45
N ASP A 338 40.80 14.33 -18.57
CA ASP A 338 42.22 14.58 -18.83
C ASP A 338 42.65 15.91 -18.19
N GLY A 339 43.22 15.83 -16.99
CA GLY A 339 44.02 16.86 -16.32
C GLY A 339 45.44 16.37 -16.10
#